data_AF-A0A1V9XIZ7-F1
#
_entry.id   AF-A0A1V9XIZ7-F1
#
_cell.length_a   1.000
_cell.length_b   1.000
_cell.length_c   1.000
_cell.angle_alpha   90.00
_cell.angle_beta   90.00
_cell.angle_gamma   90.00
#
_symmetry.space_group_name_H-M   'P 1'
#
loop_
_entity.id
_entity.type
_entity.pdbx_description
1 polymer ?
#
loop_
_entity_poly.entity_id
_entity_poly.type
_entity_poly.pdbx_seq_one_letter_code
_entity_poly.pdbx_strand_id
1 'polypeptide(L)'
;SAEGDESSLDSYGVDDGGLTKDPFSPECKIPLPVTFAPFDYGWVEPSFIRKRNERERQRVRNVNDGFERLRSHLPLLNRTKDRRLSKVETLRYAISYIRHLQAMLKD
;
A
#
# COMPACT_ATOMS: atom_id res chain seq x y z
N SER A 1 2.45 -45.05 41.13
CA SER A 1 3.13 -43.97 41.87
C SER A 1 4.36 -43.56 41.07
N ALA A 2 4.55 -42.33 40.64
CA ALA A 2 3.82 -41.07 40.75
C ALA A 2 4.13 -40.32 39.43
N GLU A 3 3.13 -39.81 38.72
CA GLU A 3 2.76 -38.38 38.71
C GLU A 3 3.99 -37.47 38.63
N GLY A 4 4.32 -37.07 37.40
CA GLY A 4 5.15 -35.90 37.15
C GLY A 4 4.24 -34.69 37.09
N ASP A 5 4.29 -33.85 38.11
CA ASP A 5 3.64 -32.54 38.15
C ASP A 5 4.68 -31.46 37.84
N GLU A 6 4.46 -30.73 36.75
CA GLU A 6 5.14 -29.49 36.45
C GLU A 6 4.67 -28.42 37.44
N SER A 7 5.61 -27.88 38.23
CA SER A 7 5.60 -26.45 38.56
C SER A 7 6.94 -26.06 39.19
N SER A 8 7.82 -25.45 38.38
CA SER A 8 8.80 -24.49 38.89
C SER A 8 8.62 -23.21 38.11
N LEU A 9 8.02 -22.23 38.79
CA LEU A 9 7.96 -20.83 38.40
C LEU A 9 9.38 -20.27 38.40
N ASP A 10 10.09 -20.43 37.29
CA ASP A 10 11.34 -19.70 37.10
C ASP A 10 11.03 -18.34 36.52
N SER A 11 10.90 -17.39 37.45
CA SER A 11 11.12 -15.97 37.25
C SER A 11 12.50 -15.74 36.63
N TYR A 12 12.56 -15.61 35.31
CA TYR A 12 13.66 -14.93 34.63
C TYR A 12 13.24 -13.51 34.32
N GLY A 13 13.74 -12.55 35.11
CA GLY A 13 13.71 -11.15 34.75
C GLY A 13 14.56 -10.93 33.50
N VAL A 14 13.93 -10.43 32.43
CA VAL A 14 14.63 -9.99 31.22
C VAL A 14 14.60 -8.47 31.20
N ASP A 15 15.73 -7.88 31.54
CA ASP A 15 16.13 -6.57 31.04
C ASP A 15 16.50 -6.76 29.56
N ASP A 16 15.68 -6.30 28.61
CA ASP A 16 16.14 -6.08 27.23
C ASP A 16 15.16 -5.19 26.43
N GLY A 17 15.75 -4.16 25.81
CA GLY A 17 15.54 -3.84 24.40
C GLY A 17 14.13 -3.80 23.84
N GLY A 18 13.64 -2.57 23.62
CA GLY A 18 12.92 -2.18 22.39
C GLY A 18 12.05 -3.27 21.75
N LEU A 19 10.91 -3.59 22.35
CA LEU A 19 9.82 -4.26 21.66
C LEU A 19 9.54 -3.45 20.40
N THR A 20 9.94 -3.98 19.24
CA THR A 20 9.74 -3.37 17.93
C THR A 20 8.24 -3.13 17.80
N LYS A 21 7.81 -1.89 18.11
CA LYS A 21 6.41 -1.50 17.95
C LYS A 21 6.16 -1.65 16.47
N ASP A 22 5.36 -2.65 16.11
CA ASP A 22 5.01 -2.92 14.73
C ASP A 22 4.68 -1.57 14.07
N PRO A 23 5.44 -1.15 13.04
CA PRO A 23 5.25 0.14 12.40
C PRO A 23 3.86 0.28 11.77
N PHE A 24 3.10 -0.82 11.67
CA PHE A 24 1.73 -0.87 11.17
C PHE A 24 0.68 -1.12 12.27
N SER A 25 1.07 -1.27 13.54
CA SER A 25 0.11 -1.44 14.64
C SER A 25 -0.84 -0.24 14.72
N PRO A 26 -2.14 -0.45 15.01
CA PRO A 26 -3.09 0.65 15.22
C PRO A 26 -2.68 1.59 16.38
N GLU A 27 -1.84 1.10 17.29
CA GLU A 27 -1.28 1.86 18.42
C GLU A 27 0.08 2.49 18.12
N CYS A 28 0.61 2.29 16.90
CA CYS A 28 1.86 2.89 16.48
C CYS A 28 1.72 4.41 16.42
N LYS A 29 2.47 5.10 17.28
CA LYS A 29 2.57 6.57 17.30
C LYS A 29 3.56 6.99 16.22
N ILE A 30 3.04 7.30 15.02
CA ILE A 30 3.86 7.85 13.93
C ILE A 30 4.37 9.22 14.40
N PRO A 31 5.70 9.45 14.50
CA PRO A 31 6.24 10.76 14.84
C PRO A 31 5.89 11.73 13.71
N LEU A 32 4.96 12.65 13.97
CA LEU A 32 4.63 13.71 13.02
C LEU A 32 5.64 14.85 13.21
N PRO A 33 6.06 15.52 12.13
CA PRO A 33 6.86 16.73 12.27
C PRO A 33 6.05 17.79 13.02
N VAL A 34 6.43 18.04 14.27
CA VAL A 34 5.91 19.12 15.11
C VAL A 34 6.28 20.45 14.47
N THR A 35 5.41 20.94 13.58
CA THR A 35 5.53 22.27 13.00
C THR A 35 4.30 23.08 13.41
N PHE A 36 4.51 23.88 14.46
CA PHE A 36 3.87 25.18 14.66
C PHE A 36 2.33 25.25 14.55
N ALA A 37 1.61 24.75 15.57
CA ALA A 37 0.25 25.24 15.83
C ALA A 37 -0.09 25.10 17.32
N PRO A 38 0.04 26.16 18.13
CA PRO A 38 -0.39 26.16 19.53
C PRO A 38 -1.93 26.09 19.72
N PHE A 39 -2.71 26.18 18.64
CA PHE A 39 -4.18 26.29 18.71
C PHE A 39 -4.94 25.54 17.58
N ASP A 40 -4.48 24.35 17.16
CA ASP A 40 -5.29 23.53 16.24
C ASP A 40 -5.20 22.03 16.58
N TYR A 41 -6.06 21.61 17.51
CA TYR A 41 -6.10 20.26 18.07
C TYR A 41 -6.90 19.25 17.21
N GLY A 42 -7.39 19.62 16.03
CA GLY A 42 -8.22 18.73 15.20
C GLY A 42 -7.47 17.94 14.13
N TRP A 43 -6.39 18.50 13.58
CA TRP A 43 -5.71 17.97 12.39
C TRP A 43 -4.54 17.01 12.68
N VAL A 44 -4.04 17.03 13.90
CA VAL A 44 -2.86 16.27 14.35
C VAL A 44 -3.24 14.95 15.03
N GLU A 45 -4.52 14.67 15.21
CA GLU A 45 -4.95 13.45 15.88
C GLU A 45 -4.58 12.22 15.03
N PRO A 46 -3.82 11.25 15.57
CA PRO A 46 -3.36 10.09 14.80
C PRO A 46 -4.49 9.35 14.07
N SER A 47 -5.70 9.36 14.63
CA SER A 47 -6.90 8.78 14.01
C SER A 47 -7.33 9.48 12.72
N PHE A 48 -7.25 10.82 12.66
CA PHE A 48 -7.58 11.62 11.48
C PHE A 48 -6.57 11.36 10.35
N ILE A 49 -5.28 11.31 10.68
CA ILE A 49 -4.22 11.06 9.71
C ILE A 49 -4.29 9.63 9.17
N ARG A 50 -4.53 8.63 10.04
CA ARG A 50 -4.77 7.25 9.60
C ARG A 50 -5.96 7.19 8.63
N LYS A 51 -7.08 7.84 8.97
CA LYS A 51 -8.27 7.88 8.11
C LYS A 51 -7.97 8.57 6.78
N ARG A 52 -7.14 9.63 6.76
CA ARG A 52 -6.70 10.30 5.53
C ARG A 52 -5.81 9.40 4.67
N ASN A 53 -4.83 8.74 5.27
CA ASN A 53 -3.91 7.84 4.57
C ASN A 53 -4.64 6.64 3.99
N GLU A 54 -5.64 6.11 4.71
CA GLU A 54 -6.47 5.02 4.21
C GLU A 54 -7.27 5.44 2.96
N ARG A 55 -7.86 6.65 2.98
CA ARG A 55 -8.52 7.19 1.79
C ARG A 55 -7.56 7.33 0.61
N GLU A 56 -6.33 7.79 0.85
CA GLU A 56 -5.34 7.94 -0.21
C GLU A 56 -4.88 6.58 -0.76
N ARG A 57 -4.69 5.57 0.10
CA ARG A 57 -4.45 4.18 -0.32
C ARG A 57 -5.56 3.67 -1.24
N GLN A 58 -6.82 3.87 -0.87
CA GLN A 58 -7.95 3.44 -1.69
C GLN A 58 -8.01 4.19 -3.04
N ARG A 59 -7.74 5.51 -3.03
CA ARG A 59 -7.68 6.30 -4.26
C ARG A 59 -6.59 5.79 -5.21
N VAL A 60 -5.39 5.53 -4.69
CA VAL A 60 -4.26 4.97 -5.46
C VAL A 60 -4.57 3.58 -5.97
N ARG A 61 -5.22 2.73 -5.16
CA ARG A 61 -5.69 1.40 -5.58
C ARG A 61 -6.62 1.50 -6.79
N ASN A 62 -7.64 2.36 -6.72
CA ASN A 62 -8.58 2.56 -7.83
C ASN A 62 -7.88 2.99 -9.13
N VAL A 63 -6.87 3.88 -9.04
CA VAL A 63 -6.07 4.29 -10.20
C VAL A 63 -5.24 3.12 -10.75
N ASN A 64 -4.60 2.34 -9.88
CA ASN A 64 -3.79 1.20 -10.29
C ASN A 64 -4.64 0.10 -10.94
N ASP A 65 -5.84 -0.16 -10.43
CA ASP A 65 -6.80 -1.08 -11.03
C ASP A 65 -7.23 -0.60 -12.42
N GLY A 66 -7.44 0.71 -12.59
CA GLY A 66 -7.69 1.32 -13.91
C GLY A 66 -6.53 1.10 -14.89
N PHE A 67 -5.29 1.25 -14.45
CA PHE A 67 -4.10 0.95 -15.26
C PHE A 67 -4.03 -0.53 -15.65
N GLU A 68 -4.40 -1.45 -14.76
CA GLU A 68 -4.38 -2.89 -15.05
C GLU A 68 -5.44 -3.28 -16.07
N ARG A 69 -6.65 -2.72 -15.96
CA ARG A 69 -7.69 -2.86 -16.98
C ARG A 69 -7.25 -2.29 -18.32
N LEU A 70 -6.59 -1.12 -18.33
CA LEU A 70 -6.06 -0.56 -19.56
C LEU A 70 -5.04 -1.52 -20.20
N ARG A 71 -4.13 -2.10 -19.40
CA ARG A 71 -3.17 -3.10 -19.89
C ARG A 71 -3.87 -4.27 -20.55
N SER A 72 -4.89 -4.87 -19.93
CA SER A 72 -5.57 -6.04 -20.51
C SER A 72 -6.21 -5.81 -21.88
N HIS A 73 -6.46 -4.55 -22.27
CA HIS A 73 -6.97 -4.19 -23.59
C HIS A 73 -5.88 -3.90 -24.64
N LEU A 74 -4.60 -3.91 -24.27
CA LEU A 74 -3.50 -3.62 -25.19
C LEU A 74 -3.00 -4.89 -25.88
N PRO A 75 -2.82 -4.89 -27.22
CA PRO A 75 -2.49 -6.08 -28.01
C PRO A 75 -1.11 -6.71 -27.75
N LEU A 76 -0.20 -6.06 -26.99
CA LEU A 76 1.16 -6.58 -26.72
C LEU A 76 1.23 -7.68 -25.67
N LEU A 77 0.24 -7.81 -24.79
CA LEU A 77 0.32 -8.83 -23.71
C LEU A 77 0.31 -10.26 -24.23
N ASN A 78 -0.10 -10.48 -25.47
CA ASN A 78 -0.11 -11.81 -26.08
C ASN A 78 1.31 -12.32 -26.36
N ARG A 79 2.30 -11.43 -26.55
CA ARG A 79 3.67 -11.79 -26.99
C ARG A 79 4.72 -11.81 -25.88
N THR A 80 4.44 -11.15 -24.75
CA THR A 80 5.35 -11.05 -23.60
C THR A 80 4.56 -11.19 -22.30
N LYS A 81 3.93 -12.34 -22.09
CA LYS A 81 3.05 -12.62 -20.93
C LYS A 81 3.68 -12.24 -19.57
N ASP A 82 5.01 -12.20 -19.48
CA ASP A 82 5.74 -11.91 -18.26
C ASP A 82 6.15 -10.43 -18.07
N ARG A 83 6.01 -9.57 -19.09
CA ARG A 83 6.42 -8.15 -18.97
C ARG A 83 5.24 -7.23 -18.69
N ARG A 84 5.14 -6.75 -17.46
CA ARG A 84 4.22 -5.67 -17.07
C ARG A 84 4.74 -4.31 -17.57
N LEU A 85 3.93 -3.61 -18.36
CA LEU A 85 4.25 -2.26 -18.85
C LEU A 85 4.25 -1.22 -17.72
N SER A 86 5.24 -0.32 -17.71
CA SER A 86 5.25 0.84 -16.82
C SER A 86 4.08 1.80 -17.13
N LYS A 87 3.74 2.71 -16.21
CA LYS A 87 2.64 3.67 -16.40
C LYS A 87 2.80 4.50 -17.68
N VAL A 88 4.00 5.00 -17.94
CA VAL A 88 4.29 5.81 -19.13
C VAL A 88 4.17 4.97 -20.41
N GLU A 89 4.72 3.77 -20.43
CA GLU A 89 4.59 2.86 -21.57
C GLU A 89 3.12 2.49 -21.85
N THR A 90 2.35 2.16 -20.80
CA THR A 90 0.92 1.85 -20.93
C THR A 90 0.17 3.01 -21.59
N LEU A 91 0.41 4.25 -21.17
CA LEU A 91 -0.27 5.43 -21.76
C LEU A 91 0.16 5.67 -23.22
N ARG A 92 1.46 5.61 -23.50
CA ARG A 92 1.98 5.79 -24.87
C ARG A 92 1.40 4.74 -25.82
N TYR A 93 1.31 3.50 -25.36
CA TYR A 93 0.81 2.40 -26.17
C TYR A 93 -0.70 2.49 -26.39
N ALA A 94 -1.48 2.86 -25.37
CA ALA A 94 -2.92 3.08 -25.51
C ALA A 94 -3.25 4.16 -26.55
N ILE A 95 -2.54 5.30 -26.54
CA ILE A 95 -2.72 6.38 -27.52
C ILE A 95 -2.41 5.87 -28.93
N SER A 96 -1.29 5.16 -29.09
CA SER A 96 -0.90 4.59 -30.39
C SER A 96 -1.94 3.58 -30.89
N TYR A 97 -2.49 2.76 -29.99
CA TYR A 97 -3.44 1.73 -30.36
C TYR A 97 -4.79 2.32 -30.78
N ILE A 98 -5.30 3.32 -30.06
CA ILE A 98 -6.52 4.05 -30.48
C ILE A 98 -6.34 4.64 -31.88
N ARG A 99 -5.20 5.31 -32.15
CA ARG A 99 -4.90 5.88 -33.48
C ARG A 99 -4.85 4.82 -34.57
N HIS A 100 -4.27 3.66 -34.28
CA HIS A 100 -4.20 2.54 -35.21
C HIS A 100 -5.60 2.01 -35.56
N LEU A 101 -6.45 1.76 -34.55
CA LEU A 101 -7.82 1.32 -34.77
C LEU A 101 -8.63 2.36 -35.57
N GLN A 102 -8.44 3.65 -35.29
CA GLN A 102 -9.08 4.74 -36.04
C GLN A 102 -8.63 4.81 -37.51
N ALA A 103 -7.39 4.47 -37.82
CA ALA A 103 -6.90 4.41 -39.19
C ALA A 103 -7.52 3.22 -39.95
N MET A 104 -7.54 2.04 -39.31
CA MET A 104 -8.12 0.83 -39.90
C MET A 104 -9.61 0.93 -40.25
N LEU A 105 -10.37 1.81 -39.59
CA LEU A 105 -11.79 2.02 -39.86
C LEU A 105 -12.05 3.11 -40.92
N LYS A 106 -11.03 3.88 -41.31
CA LYS A 106 -11.14 4.94 -42.33
C LYS A 106 -10.75 4.45 -43.72
N ASP A 107 -9.98 3.36 -43.79
CA ASP A 107 -9.65 2.62 -45.00
C ASP A 107 -10.73 1.58 -45.31
#